data_AF-A0A7S2XU40-F1
#
_entry.id   AF-A0A7S2XU40-F1
#
_cell.length_a   1.000
_cell.length_b   1.000
_cell.length_c   1.000
_cell.angle_alpha   90.00
_cell.angle_beta   90.00
_cell.angle_gamma   90.00
#
_symmetry.space_group_name_H-M   'P 1'
#
loop_
_entity.id
_entity.type
_entity.pdbx_description
1 polymer ?
#
loop_
_entity_poly.entity_id
_entity_poly.type
_entity_poly.pdbx_seq_one_letter_code
_entity_poly.pdbx_strand_id
1 'polypeptide(L)'
;MLRGVARSQYGRTLAVGGMGALGAVVGSMVLSDRERQVQCEADGGEAKSPSTVMGILSDIHEKLGRIETAMGVSETTPIKPAPVASFQLPPSPGAKIDVVLGAQWGDEGKGKLVDILSQEYDVCARVAGGSNAGHTIVVGGTKYKFHLLPSGILNEKAMCVIGNGVVVHLPSFLNEIDSLTIPGVEDRLKISDRAHLVFDFHQQVDGHLETKLGRHKIGTTKKGIGPAYASKISRNGLRVGDLQNWPYFEQRFRSLAEHHMNSFEGLEIDVEGQLEYYKNISNRVGKLTIDTIEYTNQAYADGKKILVEGANATMLDIDFGTYPYVTSSNPSVGSVLTGLGVSPNKLRGIYGTVKAYCTRVGEGPFPTELEMSVEGTVGHHLSSVGAEYGTTTG
;
A
#
# COMPACT_ATOMS: atom_id res chain seq x y z
N MET A 1 -9.49 -27.47 -67.98
CA MET A 1 -8.86 -26.17 -68.30
C MET A 1 -8.40 -25.52 -67.00
N LEU A 2 -7.10 -25.20 -66.94
CA LEU A 2 -6.38 -24.29 -66.02
C LEU A 2 -6.58 -24.52 -64.50
N ARG A 3 -5.71 -25.27 -63.80
CA ARG A 3 -4.29 -25.02 -63.43
C ARG A 3 -4.04 -23.69 -62.71
N GLY A 4 -3.76 -23.81 -61.40
CA GLY A 4 -3.02 -22.84 -60.61
C GLY A 4 -2.26 -23.59 -59.51
N VAL A 5 -0.96 -23.76 -59.70
CA VAL A 5 -0.02 -24.44 -58.79
C VAL A 5 0.61 -23.40 -57.88
N ALA A 6 0.66 -23.65 -56.57
CA ALA A 6 1.74 -23.18 -55.71
C ALA A 6 1.93 -24.17 -54.54
N ARG A 7 3.11 -24.82 -54.51
CA ARG A 7 3.59 -25.64 -53.39
C ARG A 7 4.20 -24.73 -52.33
N SER A 8 4.06 -25.11 -51.06
CA SER A 8 5.12 -24.95 -50.05
C SER A 8 4.97 -26.05 -48.99
N GLN A 9 6.09 -26.70 -48.67
CA GLN A 9 6.21 -27.87 -47.80
C GLN A 9 6.41 -27.48 -46.33
N TYR A 10 6.06 -28.41 -45.43
CA TYR A 10 6.33 -28.46 -43.98
C TYR A 10 5.53 -27.43 -43.15
N GLY A 11 4.69 -27.79 -42.18
CA GLY A 11 4.66 -28.99 -41.34
C GLY A 11 4.93 -28.58 -39.89
N ARG A 12 3.89 -28.15 -39.17
CA ARG A 12 3.77 -28.23 -37.69
C ARG A 12 2.40 -27.71 -37.24
N THR A 13 1.57 -28.65 -36.80
CA THR A 13 0.35 -28.41 -36.02
C THR A 13 0.78 -28.21 -34.56
N LEU A 14 0.41 -27.09 -33.93
CA LEU A 14 0.48 -26.95 -32.48
C LEU A 14 -0.95 -26.67 -31.99
N ALA A 15 -1.50 -27.69 -31.34
CA ALA A 15 -2.82 -27.69 -30.77
C ALA A 15 -2.83 -26.96 -29.41
N VAL A 16 -3.99 -26.38 -29.13
CA VAL A 16 -4.39 -25.72 -27.89
C VAL A 16 -4.66 -26.75 -26.78
N GLY A 17 -4.28 -26.42 -25.55
CA GLY A 17 -4.70 -27.04 -24.29
C GLY A 17 -3.73 -26.55 -23.20
N GLY A 18 -4.12 -25.95 -22.08
CA GLY A 18 -5.31 -26.06 -21.26
C GLY A 18 -4.82 -26.28 -19.83
N MET A 19 -5.16 -25.36 -18.91
CA MET A 19 -5.12 -25.47 -17.44
C MET A 19 -3.93 -26.16 -16.73
N GLY A 20 -3.28 -25.42 -15.83
CA GLY A 20 -2.43 -26.00 -14.79
C GLY A 20 -1.96 -24.96 -13.79
N ALA A 21 -2.72 -24.78 -12.71
CA ALA A 21 -2.32 -24.04 -11.51
C ALA A 21 -2.26 -25.01 -10.31
N LEU A 22 -1.50 -24.59 -9.30
CA LEU A 22 -1.31 -25.15 -7.94
C LEU A 22 -0.23 -26.23 -7.74
N GLY A 23 0.71 -25.92 -6.83
CA GLY A 23 1.68 -26.87 -6.26
C GLY A 23 2.72 -26.17 -5.38
N ALA A 24 2.47 -26.15 -4.08
CA ALA A 24 3.15 -25.45 -2.99
C ALA A 24 4.69 -25.50 -2.93
N VAL A 25 5.30 -24.36 -2.57
CA VAL A 25 6.64 -24.26 -1.97
C VAL A 25 6.49 -24.48 -0.47
N VAL A 26 7.00 -25.61 0.04
CA VAL A 26 7.14 -25.86 1.48
C VAL A 26 8.57 -25.43 1.89
N GLY A 27 8.64 -24.49 2.82
CA GLY A 27 9.87 -23.88 3.30
C GLY A 27 10.74 -24.83 4.11
N SER A 28 12.06 -24.64 3.99
CA SER A 28 13.05 -25.20 4.91
C SER A 28 13.15 -24.30 6.15
N MET A 29 12.60 -24.74 7.28
CA MET A 29 12.95 -24.23 8.61
C MET A 29 14.14 -25.03 9.12
N VAL A 30 15.31 -24.39 9.21
CA VAL A 30 16.44 -24.89 9.98
C VAL A 30 16.23 -24.41 11.42
N LEU A 31 15.75 -25.29 12.29
CA LEU A 31 15.76 -25.08 13.73
C LEU A 31 17.06 -25.67 14.29
N SER A 32 17.83 -24.83 14.97
CA SER A 32 19.01 -25.22 15.72
C SER A 32 18.58 -25.81 17.07
N ASP A 33 18.74 -27.12 17.24
CA ASP A 33 18.53 -27.77 18.54
C ASP A 33 19.71 -27.49 19.49
N ARG A 34 19.43 -26.79 20.59
CA ARG A 34 20.16 -26.93 21.85
C ARG A 34 19.16 -27.29 22.95
N GLU A 35 19.21 -28.58 23.26
CA GLU A 35 18.67 -29.33 24.39
C GLU A 35 18.17 -28.54 25.61
N ARG A 36 16.92 -28.80 26.00
CA ARG A 36 16.54 -29.00 27.40
C ARG A 36 15.45 -30.07 27.49
N GLN A 37 15.84 -31.20 28.05
CA GLN A 37 14.97 -32.30 28.45
C GLN A 37 13.92 -31.84 29.46
N VAL A 38 12.66 -32.19 29.21
CA VAL A 38 11.66 -32.42 30.26
C VAL A 38 11.02 -33.77 29.94
N GLN A 39 11.39 -34.78 30.72
CA GLN A 39 10.74 -36.10 30.71
C GLN A 39 9.44 -36.01 31.51
N CYS A 40 8.35 -36.49 30.91
CA CYS A 40 7.22 -37.05 31.64
C CYS A 40 7.02 -38.47 31.10
N GLU A 41 7.24 -39.46 31.96
CA GLU A 41 7.00 -40.88 31.66
C GLU A 41 5.49 -41.16 31.67
N ALA A 42 5.03 -41.90 30.66
CA ALA A 42 3.81 -42.69 30.73
C ALA A 42 4.09 -44.02 30.01
N ASP A 43 4.02 -45.09 30.78
CA ASP A 43 4.19 -46.48 30.36
C ASP A 43 3.14 -46.92 29.33
N GLY A 44 3.58 -47.77 28.40
CA GLY A 44 2.76 -48.88 27.89
C GLY A 44 2.30 -48.81 26.44
N GLY A 45 2.85 -49.72 25.62
CA GLY A 45 2.08 -50.43 24.59
C GLY A 45 2.19 -49.92 23.15
N GLU A 46 2.91 -50.68 22.32
CA GLU A 46 2.88 -50.56 20.85
C GLU A 46 1.47 -50.74 20.27
N ALA A 47 1.05 -49.79 19.43
CA ALA A 47 0.13 -50.02 18.32
C ALA A 47 0.37 -48.95 17.24
N LYS A 48 0.86 -49.34 16.07
CA LYS A 48 0.92 -48.47 14.88
C LYS A 48 -0.51 -48.23 14.36
N SER A 49 -1.18 -47.19 14.85
CA SER A 49 -2.42 -46.68 14.25
C SER A 49 -2.13 -45.53 13.27
N PRO A 50 -2.85 -45.43 12.14
CA PRO A 50 -2.71 -44.36 11.14
C PRO A 50 -3.35 -43.04 11.62
N SER A 51 -3.14 -42.67 12.88
CA SER A 51 -3.72 -41.49 13.52
C SER A 51 -2.68 -40.43 13.88
N THR A 52 -1.45 -40.59 13.42
CA THR A 52 -0.38 -39.60 13.61
C THR A 52 -0.12 -38.89 12.28
N VAL A 53 0.02 -37.56 12.30
CA VAL A 53 0.28 -36.72 11.10
C VAL A 53 1.42 -37.27 10.24
N MET A 54 2.45 -37.84 10.87
CA MET A 54 3.58 -38.47 10.18
C MET A 54 3.21 -39.76 9.43
N GLY A 55 2.26 -40.55 9.95
CA GLY A 55 1.74 -41.73 9.24
C GLY A 55 0.97 -41.34 7.99
N ILE A 56 0.17 -40.28 8.06
CA ILE A 56 -0.57 -39.73 6.91
C ILE A 56 0.41 -39.19 5.84
N LEU A 57 1.45 -38.47 6.26
CA LEU A 57 2.48 -37.94 5.34
C LEU A 57 3.28 -39.05 4.65
N SER A 58 3.62 -40.13 5.39
CA SER A 58 4.29 -41.30 4.81
C SER A 58 3.42 -42.00 3.75
N ASP A 59 2.13 -42.17 4.03
CA ASP A 59 1.16 -42.77 3.11
C ASP A 59 0.97 -41.92 1.84
N ILE A 60 0.98 -40.59 1.97
CA ILE A 60 0.90 -39.66 0.84
C ILE A 60 2.16 -39.77 -0.01
N HIS A 61 3.34 -39.81 0.61
CA HIS A 61 4.60 -39.92 -0.11
C HIS A 61 4.72 -41.22 -0.90
N GLU A 62 4.28 -42.34 -0.31
CA GLU A 62 4.29 -43.65 -0.99
C GLU A 62 3.29 -43.70 -2.16
N LYS A 63 2.11 -43.08 -2.01
CA LYS A 63 1.12 -42.98 -3.10
C LYS A 63 1.60 -42.09 -4.24
N LEU A 64 2.32 -41.00 -3.95
CA LEU A 64 2.92 -40.13 -4.97
C LEU A 64 4.02 -40.86 -5.75
N GLY A 65 4.89 -41.62 -5.08
CA GLY A 65 5.93 -42.41 -5.77
C GLY A 65 5.37 -43.47 -6.72
N ARG A 66 4.21 -44.06 -6.40
CA ARG A 66 3.51 -45.00 -7.30
C ARG A 66 2.94 -44.31 -8.55
N ILE A 67 2.48 -43.06 -8.42
CA ILE A 67 1.99 -42.26 -9.55
C ILE A 67 3.15 -41.84 -10.46
N GLU A 68 4.27 -41.41 -9.89
CA GLU A 68 5.48 -41.03 -10.65
C GLU A 68 6.05 -42.22 -11.45
N THR A 69 6.02 -43.42 -10.85
CA THR A 69 6.42 -44.67 -11.51
C THR A 69 5.46 -45.07 -12.64
N ALA A 70 4.15 -44.92 -12.43
CA ALA A 70 3.13 -45.21 -13.44
C ALA A 70 3.13 -44.21 -14.61
N MET A 71 3.62 -42.99 -14.39
CA MET A 71 3.73 -41.94 -15.40
C MET A 71 5.02 -41.99 -16.22
N GLY A 72 5.92 -42.97 -15.98
CA GLY A 72 7.13 -43.17 -16.79
C GLY A 72 8.13 -42.02 -16.71
N VAL A 73 8.13 -41.24 -15.62
CA VAL A 73 9.12 -40.19 -15.38
C VAL A 73 10.43 -40.86 -14.97
N SER A 74 11.29 -41.17 -15.94
CA SER A 74 12.63 -41.69 -15.63
C SER A 74 13.43 -40.62 -14.88
N GLU A 75 14.23 -41.02 -13.89
CA GLU A 75 15.17 -40.16 -13.16
C GLU A 75 15.92 -39.24 -14.14
N THR A 76 15.47 -38.00 -14.23
CA THR A 76 16.21 -36.97 -14.95
C THR A 76 17.39 -36.61 -14.07
N THR A 77 18.59 -36.71 -14.66
CA THR A 77 19.86 -36.26 -14.08
C THR A 77 19.62 -34.99 -13.26
N PRO A 78 19.99 -34.92 -11.98
CA PRO A 78 19.73 -33.74 -11.18
C PRO A 78 20.35 -32.55 -11.92
N ILE A 79 19.50 -31.64 -12.40
CA ILE A 79 19.95 -30.36 -12.91
C ILE A 79 20.57 -29.69 -11.70
N LYS A 80 21.90 -29.75 -11.59
CA LYS A 80 22.64 -28.94 -10.64
C LYS A 80 22.16 -27.52 -10.94
N PRO A 81 21.48 -26.83 -10.00
CA PRO A 81 21.14 -25.44 -10.24
C PRO A 81 22.47 -24.78 -10.59
N ALA A 82 22.53 -24.19 -11.79
CA ALA A 82 23.64 -23.30 -12.12
C ALA A 82 23.76 -22.37 -10.91
N PRO A 83 24.97 -22.15 -10.35
CA PRO A 83 25.10 -21.23 -9.23
C PRO A 83 24.44 -19.95 -9.69
N VAL A 84 23.28 -19.64 -9.10
CA VAL A 84 22.67 -18.33 -9.25
C VAL A 84 23.73 -17.46 -8.62
N ALA A 85 24.56 -16.82 -9.45
CA ALA A 85 25.42 -15.76 -9.00
C ALA A 85 24.44 -14.82 -8.32
N SER A 86 24.46 -14.83 -6.99
CA SER A 86 23.64 -13.94 -6.21
C SER A 86 24.07 -12.57 -6.71
N PHE A 87 23.21 -11.90 -7.48
CA PHE A 87 23.42 -10.52 -7.85
C PHE A 87 23.23 -9.72 -6.57
N GLN A 88 24.22 -9.82 -5.68
CA GLN A 88 24.39 -8.98 -4.53
C GLN A 88 24.99 -7.71 -5.10
N LEU A 89 24.11 -6.73 -5.37
CA LEU A 89 24.54 -5.35 -5.40
C LEU A 89 25.36 -5.15 -4.13
N PRO A 90 26.62 -4.69 -4.22
CA PRO A 90 27.39 -4.41 -3.03
C PRO A 90 26.55 -3.45 -2.17
N PRO A 91 26.32 -3.74 -0.89
CA PRO A 91 25.63 -2.78 -0.03
C PRO A 91 26.49 -1.51 -0.06
N SER A 92 25.94 -0.41 -0.59
CA SER A 92 26.62 0.87 -0.40
C SER A 92 26.60 1.12 1.11
N PRO A 93 27.76 1.35 1.74
CA PRO A 93 27.80 1.58 3.18
C PRO A 93 26.95 2.82 3.51
N GLY A 94 25.73 2.61 4.03
CA GLY A 94 24.84 3.70 4.46
C GLY A 94 23.47 3.76 3.77
N ALA A 95 23.29 3.21 2.56
CA ALA A 95 21.96 3.21 1.93
C ALA A 95 21.01 2.23 2.64
N LYS A 96 19.83 2.73 2.97
CA LYS A 96 18.74 1.92 3.53
C LYS A 96 17.39 2.54 3.20
N ILE A 97 16.41 1.67 2.97
CA ILE A 97 15.01 2.04 2.97
C ILE A 97 14.40 1.45 4.23
N ASP A 98 13.99 2.31 5.14
CA ASP A 98 13.29 1.93 6.36
C ASP A 98 11.84 2.38 6.28
N VAL A 99 10.95 1.66 6.97
CA VAL A 99 9.50 1.85 6.86
C VAL A 99 8.90 1.94 8.25
N VAL A 100 8.03 2.92 8.49
CA VAL A 100 7.19 3.00 9.69
C VAL A 100 5.75 2.69 9.29
N LEU A 101 5.16 1.65 9.90
CA LEU A 101 3.81 1.17 9.63
C LEU A 101 2.96 1.18 10.91
N GLY A 102 1.64 1.22 10.73
CA GLY A 102 0.67 1.10 11.82
C GLY A 102 0.26 -0.35 11.92
N ALA A 103 0.27 -0.91 13.12
CA ALA A 103 -0.02 -2.32 13.31
C ALA A 103 -1.51 -2.60 13.64
N GLN A 104 -2.31 -1.56 13.91
CA GLN A 104 -3.71 -1.68 14.36
C GLN A 104 -4.65 -1.02 13.33
N TRP A 105 -5.65 -0.25 13.75
CA TRP A 105 -6.64 0.44 12.91
C TRP A 105 -6.35 1.94 12.73
N GLY A 106 -5.09 2.35 12.85
CA GLY A 106 -4.69 3.75 12.78
C GLY A 106 -4.55 4.37 14.17
N ASP A 107 -4.16 5.64 14.20
CA ASP A 107 -3.95 6.42 15.42
C ASP A 107 -2.96 5.83 16.46
N GLU A 108 -2.00 5.01 16.02
CA GLU A 108 -0.99 4.43 16.91
C GLU A 108 0.11 5.41 17.33
N GLY A 109 0.02 6.68 16.88
CA GLY A 109 1.05 7.67 17.12
C GLY A 109 2.26 7.57 16.18
N LYS A 110 2.12 6.91 15.01
CA LYS A 110 3.17 6.80 13.98
C LYS A 110 3.86 8.12 13.67
N GLY A 111 3.10 9.22 13.59
CA GLY A 111 3.65 10.54 13.27
C GLY A 111 4.75 10.98 14.24
N LYS A 112 4.67 10.61 15.53
CA LYS A 112 5.74 10.91 16.51
C LYS A 112 7.01 10.11 16.23
N LEU A 113 6.87 8.83 15.89
CA LEU A 113 8.01 8.00 15.54
C LEU A 113 8.65 8.47 14.22
N VAL A 114 7.84 8.81 13.22
CA VAL A 114 8.32 9.35 11.94
C VAL A 114 9.03 10.68 12.15
N ASP A 115 8.49 11.58 12.97
CA ASP A 115 9.13 12.86 13.31
C ASP A 115 10.54 12.66 13.88
N ILE A 116 10.68 11.79 14.90
CA ILE A 116 11.97 11.47 15.53
C ILE A 116 12.94 10.85 14.51
N LEU A 117 12.50 9.82 13.78
CA LEU A 117 13.35 9.11 12.85
C LEU A 117 13.78 10.03 11.69
N SER A 118 12.86 10.84 11.15
CA SER A 118 13.07 11.64 9.94
C SER A 118 14.28 12.59 10.01
N GLN A 119 14.72 12.96 11.21
CA GLN A 119 15.90 13.81 11.43
C GLN A 119 17.21 13.17 10.93
N GLU A 120 17.25 11.83 10.82
CA GLU A 120 18.43 11.09 10.38
C GLU A 120 18.38 10.61 8.91
N TYR A 121 17.33 10.97 8.17
CA TYR A 121 17.11 10.51 6.80
C TYR A 121 17.24 11.65 5.79
N ASP A 122 17.76 11.31 4.61
CA ASP A 122 17.92 12.24 3.49
C ASP A 122 16.63 12.39 2.68
N VAL A 123 15.78 11.35 2.67
CA VAL A 123 14.52 11.31 1.93
C VAL A 123 13.42 10.78 2.83
N CYS A 124 12.27 11.45 2.87
CA CYS A 124 11.04 11.00 3.52
C CYS A 124 9.94 10.82 2.48
N ALA A 125 9.32 9.65 2.43
CA ALA A 125 8.38 9.31 1.37
C ALA A 125 7.04 8.78 1.88
N ARG A 126 5.95 9.19 1.20
CA ARG A 126 4.61 8.60 1.32
C ARG A 126 4.33 7.75 0.09
N VAL A 127 3.79 6.55 0.27
CA VAL A 127 3.75 5.53 -0.80
C VAL A 127 2.36 5.04 -1.16
N ALA A 128 1.37 5.28 -0.30
CA ALA A 128 -0.02 4.87 -0.50
C ALA A 128 -0.98 5.78 0.29
N GLY A 129 -2.29 5.57 0.07
CA GLY A 129 -3.36 6.35 0.68
C GLY A 129 -3.53 7.71 0.00
N GLY A 130 -4.09 8.66 0.74
CA GLY A 130 -4.21 10.06 0.34
C GLY A 130 -4.34 10.97 1.57
N SER A 131 -5.16 12.00 1.49
CA SER A 131 -5.41 12.97 2.59
C SER A 131 -6.41 12.47 3.65
N ASN A 132 -6.66 11.15 3.71
CA ASN A 132 -7.57 10.49 4.64
C ASN A 132 -6.93 10.08 5.98
N ALA A 133 -5.65 10.34 6.15
CA ALA A 133 -4.96 10.25 7.42
C ALA A 133 -4.30 11.61 7.67
N GLY A 134 -4.37 12.07 8.92
CA GLY A 134 -3.68 13.28 9.34
C GLY A 134 -2.97 13.07 10.66
N HIS A 135 -1.94 13.85 10.91
CA HIS A 135 -1.25 13.86 12.18
C HIS A 135 -0.79 15.29 12.51
N THR A 136 -0.77 15.60 13.80
CA THR A 136 -0.29 16.91 14.28
C THR A 136 1.09 16.74 14.90
N ILE A 137 2.05 17.55 14.46
CA ILE A 137 3.40 17.62 15.04
C ILE A 137 3.55 18.98 15.72
N VAL A 138 4.20 19.00 16.88
CA VAL A 138 4.48 20.24 17.61
C VAL A 138 5.98 20.45 17.66
N VAL A 139 6.48 21.48 16.95
CA VAL A 139 7.90 21.85 16.94
C VAL A 139 8.04 23.28 17.45
N GLY A 140 8.84 23.48 18.49
CA GLY A 140 9.09 24.81 19.06
C GLY A 140 7.82 25.53 19.54
N GLY A 141 6.78 24.78 19.93
CA GLY A 141 5.48 25.33 20.33
C GLY A 141 4.49 25.58 19.17
N THR A 142 4.94 25.47 17.92
CA THR A 142 4.09 25.60 16.73
C THR A 142 3.48 24.26 16.35
N LYS A 143 2.16 24.23 16.13
CA LYS A 143 1.42 23.04 15.71
C LYS A 143 1.33 22.99 14.18
N TYR A 144 1.84 21.93 13.57
CA TYR A 144 1.73 21.62 12.15
C TYR A 144 0.75 20.46 11.95
N LYS A 145 -0.23 20.63 11.08
CA LYS A 145 -1.21 19.59 10.73
C LYS A 145 -0.92 19.07 9.34
N PHE A 146 -0.45 17.84 9.25
CA PHE A 146 -0.15 17.19 7.98
C PHE A 146 -1.25 16.20 7.62
N HIS A 147 -1.55 16.10 6.34
CA HIS A 147 -2.44 15.08 5.77
C HIS A 147 -1.71 14.30 4.69
N LEU A 148 -1.29 14.99 3.63
CA LEU A 148 -0.62 14.38 2.49
C LEU A 148 0.90 14.56 2.53
N LEU A 149 1.37 15.70 3.05
CA LEU A 149 2.81 15.95 3.15
C LEU A 149 3.46 14.95 4.13
N PRO A 150 4.63 14.38 3.78
CA PRO A 150 5.40 13.59 4.73
C PRO A 150 5.82 14.45 5.93
N SER A 151 5.76 13.89 7.16
CA SER A 151 6.20 14.57 8.39
C SER A 151 7.63 15.11 8.29
N GLY A 152 8.48 14.39 7.56
CA GLY A 152 9.88 14.74 7.33
C GLY A 152 10.08 16.08 6.62
N ILE A 153 9.02 16.74 6.15
CA ILE A 153 9.12 18.10 5.60
C ILE A 153 9.66 19.11 6.63
N LEU A 154 9.51 18.81 7.93
CA LEU A 154 10.08 19.58 9.03
C LEU A 154 11.61 19.42 9.17
N ASN A 155 12.20 18.36 8.63
CA ASN A 155 13.65 18.25 8.49
C ASN A 155 14.10 19.05 7.26
N GLU A 156 14.79 20.17 7.49
CA GLU A 156 15.28 21.07 6.44
C GLU A 156 16.22 20.41 5.42
N LYS A 157 16.86 19.30 5.79
CA LYS A 157 17.79 18.55 4.94
C LYS A 157 17.10 17.45 4.13
N ALA A 158 15.89 17.04 4.51
CA ALA A 158 15.21 15.94 3.88
C ALA A 158 14.43 16.40 2.63
N MET A 159 14.54 15.58 1.58
CA MET A 159 13.66 15.64 0.42
C MET A 159 12.38 14.87 0.72
N CYS A 160 11.23 15.44 0.41
CA CYS A 160 9.93 14.82 0.62
C CYS A 160 9.35 14.31 -0.69
N VAL A 161 8.95 13.05 -0.73
CA VAL A 161 8.47 12.35 -1.93
C VAL A 161 7.04 11.86 -1.73
N ILE A 162 6.15 12.24 -2.64
CA ILE A 162 4.84 11.62 -2.80
C ILE A 162 4.95 10.58 -3.93
N GLY A 163 4.96 9.30 -3.55
CA GLY A 163 5.14 8.18 -4.46
C GLY A 163 3.93 7.89 -5.35
N ASN A 164 4.13 7.03 -6.35
CA ASN A 164 3.12 6.72 -7.38
C ASN A 164 1.91 5.92 -6.86
N GLY A 165 2.00 5.34 -5.66
CA GLY A 165 0.90 4.60 -5.04
C GLY A 165 -0.13 5.50 -4.34
N VAL A 166 0.18 6.79 -4.15
CA VAL A 166 -0.68 7.79 -3.50
C VAL A 166 -1.75 8.32 -4.47
N VAL A 167 -2.94 8.61 -3.95
CA VAL A 167 -3.97 9.42 -4.62
C VAL A 167 -3.96 10.84 -4.04
N VAL A 168 -3.92 11.85 -4.91
CA VAL A 168 -3.61 13.24 -4.54
C VAL A 168 -4.76 14.16 -4.93
N HIS A 169 -5.35 14.80 -3.92
CA HIS A 169 -6.25 15.93 -4.13
C HIS A 169 -5.43 17.22 -4.21
N LEU A 170 -5.17 17.71 -5.43
CA LEU A 170 -4.28 18.86 -5.64
C LEU A 170 -4.72 20.14 -4.90
N PRO A 171 -6.02 20.52 -4.88
CA PRO A 171 -6.43 21.70 -4.10
C PRO A 171 -6.07 21.60 -2.62
N SER A 172 -6.35 20.45 -1.98
CA SER A 172 -6.00 20.26 -0.57
C SER A 172 -4.49 20.20 -0.35
N PHE A 173 -3.74 19.58 -1.27
CA PHE A 173 -2.29 19.48 -1.19
C PHE A 173 -1.61 20.86 -1.29
N LEU A 174 -2.01 21.69 -2.26
CA LEU A 174 -1.47 23.03 -2.41
C LEU A 174 -1.84 23.92 -1.22
N ASN A 175 -3.08 23.83 -0.71
CA ASN A 175 -3.46 24.52 0.52
C ASN A 175 -2.63 24.07 1.73
N GLU A 176 -2.32 22.77 1.84
CA GLU A 176 -1.45 22.24 2.89
C GLU A 176 -0.05 22.85 2.78
N ILE A 177 0.54 22.89 1.57
CA ILE A 177 1.83 23.55 1.31
C ILE A 177 1.79 25.04 1.67
N ASP A 178 0.76 25.75 1.22
CA ASP A 178 0.61 27.20 1.43
C ASP A 178 0.39 27.55 2.92
N SER A 179 -0.15 26.62 3.70
CA SER A 179 -0.29 26.77 5.15
C SER A 179 1.02 26.61 5.93
N LEU A 180 2.07 26.07 5.30
CA LEU A 180 3.38 25.92 5.93
C LEU A 180 4.16 27.22 5.87
N THR A 181 4.53 27.74 7.04
CA THR A 181 5.44 28.87 7.19
C THR A 181 6.92 28.43 7.11
N ILE A 182 7.26 27.60 6.12
CA ILE A 182 8.61 27.01 5.95
C ILE A 182 9.20 27.50 4.62
N PRO A 183 10.28 28.31 4.63
CA PRO A 183 10.94 28.76 3.41
C PRO A 183 11.46 27.58 2.56
N GLY A 184 11.31 27.67 1.23
CA GLY A 184 11.84 26.68 0.29
C GLY A 184 11.19 25.29 0.37
N VAL A 185 9.99 25.19 0.96
CA VAL A 185 9.30 23.89 1.13
C VAL A 185 9.04 23.18 -0.21
N GLU A 186 8.68 23.93 -1.25
CA GLU A 186 8.42 23.40 -2.60
C GLU A 186 9.68 22.83 -3.26
N ASP A 187 10.86 23.41 -2.98
CA ASP A 187 12.12 22.95 -3.58
C ASP A 187 12.46 21.53 -3.12
N ARG A 188 12.10 21.21 -1.87
CA ARG A 188 12.32 19.91 -1.24
C ARG A 188 11.19 18.91 -1.48
N LEU A 189 10.08 19.34 -2.07
CA LEU A 189 8.93 18.49 -2.32
C LEU A 189 8.93 17.96 -3.75
N LYS A 190 8.64 16.67 -3.89
CA LYS A 190 8.56 15.96 -5.15
C LYS A 190 7.30 15.09 -5.19
N ILE A 191 6.56 15.17 -6.28
CA ILE A 191 5.36 14.36 -6.53
C ILE A 191 5.57 13.48 -7.75
N SER A 192 5.16 12.23 -7.66
CA SER A 192 5.21 11.30 -8.77
C SER A 192 4.31 11.74 -9.90
N ASP A 193 4.86 11.79 -11.11
CA ASP A 193 4.09 11.88 -12.36
C ASP A 193 3.02 10.79 -12.51
N ARG A 194 3.20 9.64 -11.83
CA ARG A 194 2.31 8.48 -11.86
C ARG A 194 1.31 8.44 -10.68
N ALA A 195 1.40 9.36 -9.72
CA ALA A 195 0.39 9.48 -8.67
C ALA A 195 -0.97 9.83 -9.28
N HIS A 196 -2.04 9.23 -8.78
CA HIS A 196 -3.38 9.45 -9.32
C HIS A 196 -4.02 10.69 -8.70
N LEU A 197 -4.87 11.36 -9.47
CA LEU A 197 -5.60 12.54 -9.02
C LEU A 197 -6.92 12.16 -8.37
N VAL A 198 -7.18 12.79 -7.23
CA VAL A 198 -8.51 12.88 -6.64
C VAL A 198 -9.12 14.18 -7.15
N PHE A 199 -10.36 14.13 -7.65
CA PHE A 199 -11.12 15.29 -8.09
C PHE A 199 -12.24 15.59 -7.09
N ASP A 200 -12.82 16.79 -7.14
CA ASP A 200 -13.92 17.17 -6.24
C ASP A 200 -15.12 16.22 -6.41
N PHE A 201 -15.41 15.80 -7.64
CA PHE A 201 -16.47 14.84 -7.90
C PHE A 201 -16.18 13.44 -7.32
N HIS A 202 -14.91 13.04 -7.14
CA HIS A 202 -14.61 11.80 -6.40
C HIS A 202 -15.03 11.93 -4.93
N GLN A 203 -14.88 13.11 -4.30
CA GLN A 203 -15.34 13.35 -2.93
C GLN A 203 -16.87 13.32 -2.83
N GLN A 204 -17.56 13.92 -3.80
CA GLN A 204 -19.03 13.87 -3.88
C GLN A 204 -19.52 12.43 -4.05
N VAL A 205 -18.90 11.65 -4.95
CA VAL A 205 -19.23 10.23 -5.16
C VAL A 205 -19.03 9.41 -3.89
N ASP A 206 -17.94 9.65 -3.16
CA ASP A 206 -17.66 8.98 -1.87
C ASP A 206 -18.80 9.22 -0.86
N GLY A 207 -19.25 10.49 -0.74
CA GLY A 207 -20.39 10.84 0.10
C GLY A 207 -21.72 10.19 -0.35
N HIS A 208 -21.97 10.09 -1.66
CA HIS A 208 -23.15 9.42 -2.21
C HIS A 208 -23.15 7.92 -1.90
N LEU A 209 -22.00 7.25 -2.06
CA LEU A 209 -21.85 5.82 -1.77
C LEU A 209 -22.12 5.53 -0.30
N GLU A 210 -21.54 6.31 0.62
CA GLU A 210 -21.82 6.19 2.05
C GLU A 210 -23.29 6.42 2.40
N THR A 211 -23.95 7.36 1.72
CA THR A 211 -25.38 7.62 1.94
C THR A 211 -26.24 6.43 1.47
N LYS A 212 -25.92 5.86 0.30
CA LYS A 212 -26.61 4.69 -0.26
C LYS A 212 -26.46 3.44 0.61
N LEU A 213 -25.34 3.28 1.32
CA LEU A 213 -25.10 2.15 2.21
C LEU A 213 -25.95 2.18 3.50
N GLY A 214 -26.54 3.34 3.86
CA GLY A 214 -27.49 3.44 4.97
C GLY A 214 -26.91 2.99 6.32
N ARG A 215 -27.38 1.85 6.85
CA ARG A 215 -26.88 1.25 8.10
C ARG A 215 -25.60 0.44 7.93
N HIS A 216 -25.20 0.16 6.70
CA HIS A 216 -23.99 -0.61 6.36
C HIS A 216 -22.85 0.29 5.90
N LYS A 217 -22.80 1.52 6.40
CA LYS A 217 -21.74 2.49 6.11
C LYS A 217 -20.39 1.90 6.48
N ILE A 218 -19.38 2.27 5.71
CA ILE A 218 -17.99 1.95 6.01
C ILE A 218 -17.44 2.96 7.03
N GLY A 219 -17.93 4.20 6.98
CA GLY A 219 -17.37 5.32 7.75
C GLY A 219 -16.21 5.96 6.99
N THR A 220 -16.35 6.19 5.67
CA THR A 220 -15.29 6.80 4.88
C THR A 220 -15.04 8.25 5.32
N THR A 221 -13.84 8.76 5.05
CA THR A 221 -13.49 10.17 5.32
C THR A 221 -14.14 11.14 4.35
N LYS A 222 -14.89 10.65 3.35
CA LYS A 222 -15.51 11.43 2.26
C LYS A 222 -14.52 12.30 1.50
N LYS A 223 -13.24 11.88 1.47
CA LYS A 223 -12.15 12.56 0.77
C LYS A 223 -11.93 12.02 -0.65
N GLY A 224 -12.80 11.14 -1.16
CA GLY A 224 -12.72 10.65 -2.53
C GLY A 224 -11.64 9.61 -2.76
N ILE A 225 -11.07 9.03 -1.69
CA ILE A 225 -9.98 8.05 -1.77
C ILE A 225 -10.45 6.78 -2.48
N GLY A 226 -11.58 6.21 -2.03
CA GLY A 226 -12.14 5.01 -2.62
C GLY A 226 -12.48 5.18 -4.10
N PRO A 227 -13.27 6.21 -4.48
CA PRO A 227 -13.57 6.48 -5.88
C PRO A 227 -12.32 6.72 -6.75
N ALA A 228 -11.30 7.43 -6.25
CA ALA A 228 -10.07 7.64 -7.00
C ALA A 228 -9.28 6.33 -7.22
N TYR A 229 -9.18 5.46 -6.21
CA TYR A 229 -8.60 4.13 -6.38
C TYR A 229 -9.44 3.24 -7.30
N ALA A 230 -10.77 3.32 -7.24
CA ALA A 230 -11.65 2.61 -8.18
C ALA A 230 -11.41 3.06 -9.63
N SER A 231 -11.20 4.37 -9.85
CA SER A 231 -10.87 4.92 -11.17
C SER A 231 -9.47 4.48 -11.65
N LYS A 232 -8.50 4.38 -10.73
CA LYS A 232 -7.17 3.79 -11.00
C LYS A 232 -7.29 2.34 -11.48
N ILE A 233 -8.02 1.50 -10.74
CA ILE A 233 -8.18 0.07 -11.08
C ILE A 233 -8.99 -0.10 -12.37
N SER A 234 -10.00 0.74 -12.60
CA SER A 234 -10.79 0.76 -13.83
C SER A 234 -10.02 1.30 -15.05
N ARG A 235 -8.84 1.91 -14.83
CA ARG A 235 -7.98 2.53 -15.86
C ARG A 235 -8.66 3.71 -16.57
N ASN A 236 -9.62 4.36 -15.90
CA ASN A 236 -10.25 5.60 -16.36
C ASN A 236 -9.79 6.84 -15.58
N GLY A 237 -9.04 6.66 -14.49
CA GLY A 237 -8.45 7.75 -13.70
C GLY A 237 -7.38 8.55 -14.46
N LEU A 238 -7.10 9.74 -13.92
CA LEU A 238 -6.03 10.64 -14.37
C LEU A 238 -4.90 10.69 -13.35
N ARG A 239 -3.69 10.99 -13.82
CA ARG A 239 -2.47 11.09 -13.03
C ARG A 239 -1.89 12.50 -13.09
N VAL A 240 -1.01 12.81 -12.13
CA VAL A 240 -0.37 14.12 -12.02
C VAL A 240 0.39 14.50 -13.30
N GLY A 241 1.12 13.56 -13.90
CA GLY A 241 1.87 13.78 -15.13
C GLY A 241 0.99 14.11 -16.34
N ASP A 242 -0.28 13.70 -16.33
CA ASP A 242 -1.20 13.98 -17.44
C ASP A 242 -1.47 15.50 -17.56
N LEU A 243 -1.33 16.29 -16.48
CA LEU A 243 -1.43 17.76 -16.50
C LEU A 243 -0.43 18.43 -17.45
N GLN A 244 0.68 17.77 -17.78
CA GLN A 244 1.69 18.30 -18.70
C GLN A 244 1.24 18.20 -20.17
N ASN A 245 0.21 17.38 -20.47
CA ASN A 245 -0.42 17.29 -21.77
C ASN A 245 -1.88 17.77 -21.68
N TRP A 246 -2.06 19.10 -21.75
CA TRP A 246 -3.36 19.73 -21.53
C TRP A 246 -4.49 19.17 -22.42
N PRO A 247 -4.33 19.02 -23.75
CA PRO A 247 -5.39 18.45 -24.60
C PRO A 247 -5.82 17.04 -24.16
N TYR A 248 -4.85 16.20 -23.77
CA TYR A 248 -5.14 14.85 -23.25
C TYR A 248 -5.86 14.93 -21.90
N PHE A 249 -5.35 15.73 -20.96
CA PHE A 249 -5.94 15.91 -19.64
C PHE A 249 -7.39 16.36 -19.74
N GLU A 250 -7.67 17.40 -20.52
CA GLU A 250 -9.01 17.95 -20.71
C GLU A 250 -9.98 16.91 -21.27
N GLN A 251 -9.59 16.22 -22.36
CA GLN A 251 -10.43 15.18 -22.96
C GLN A 251 -10.78 14.07 -21.96
N ARG A 252 -9.79 13.60 -21.21
CA ARG A 252 -9.95 12.50 -20.26
C ARG A 252 -10.73 12.93 -19.02
N PHE A 253 -10.54 14.16 -18.55
CA PHE A 253 -11.29 14.71 -17.43
C PHE A 253 -12.78 14.80 -17.76
N ARG A 254 -13.13 15.34 -18.94
CA ARG A 254 -14.53 15.42 -19.41
C ARG A 254 -15.17 14.04 -19.49
N SER A 255 -14.47 13.07 -20.06
CA SER A 255 -14.94 11.68 -20.17
C SER A 255 -15.15 11.02 -18.80
N LEU A 256 -14.24 11.25 -17.84
CA LEU A 256 -14.36 10.73 -16.48
C LEU A 256 -15.51 11.39 -15.72
N ALA A 257 -15.67 12.71 -15.83
CA ALA A 257 -16.78 13.45 -15.23
C ALA A 257 -18.13 12.96 -15.79
N GLU A 258 -18.25 12.83 -17.11
CA GLU A 258 -19.44 12.28 -17.78
C GLU A 258 -19.76 10.86 -17.28
N HIS A 259 -18.75 9.99 -17.17
CA HIS A 259 -18.93 8.64 -16.64
C HIS A 259 -19.52 8.65 -15.23
N HIS A 260 -19.03 9.54 -14.35
CA HIS A 260 -19.58 9.67 -12.99
C HIS A 260 -20.99 10.27 -12.97
N MET A 261 -21.26 11.33 -13.74
CA MET A 261 -22.62 11.91 -13.83
C MET A 261 -23.65 10.87 -14.30
N ASN A 262 -23.28 10.04 -15.28
CA ASN A 262 -24.15 8.96 -15.77
C ASN A 262 -24.34 7.82 -14.75
N SER A 263 -23.40 7.63 -13.83
CA SER A 263 -23.43 6.54 -12.85
C SER A 263 -24.11 6.92 -11.53
N PHE A 264 -24.24 8.22 -11.26
CA PHE A 264 -24.75 8.74 -10.00
C PHE A 264 -25.82 9.81 -10.26
N GLU A 265 -27.08 9.40 -10.12
CA GLU A 265 -28.23 10.30 -10.20
C GLU A 265 -28.08 11.48 -9.22
N GLY A 266 -28.30 12.71 -9.72
CA GLY A 266 -28.18 13.94 -8.94
C GLY A 266 -26.74 14.46 -8.75
N LEU A 267 -25.73 13.79 -9.32
CA LEU A 267 -24.36 14.29 -9.29
C LEU A 267 -24.18 15.42 -10.31
N GLU A 268 -23.90 16.63 -9.82
CA GLU A 268 -23.57 17.79 -10.64
C GLU A 268 -22.07 18.10 -10.57
N ILE A 269 -21.44 18.18 -11.74
CA ILE A 269 -20.01 18.49 -11.86
C ILE A 269 -19.84 19.78 -12.66
N ASP A 270 -19.26 20.79 -12.04
CA ASP A 270 -18.76 21.98 -12.75
C ASP A 270 -17.47 21.63 -13.51
N VAL A 271 -17.65 21.10 -14.71
CA VAL A 271 -16.55 20.63 -15.57
C VAL A 271 -15.63 21.79 -15.98
N GLU A 272 -16.21 22.93 -16.38
CA GLU A 272 -15.41 24.07 -16.86
C GLU A 272 -14.64 24.74 -15.72
N GLY A 273 -15.28 24.98 -14.58
CA GLY A 273 -14.61 25.60 -13.43
C GLY A 273 -13.48 24.73 -12.87
N GLN A 274 -13.66 23.41 -12.80
CA GLN A 274 -12.58 22.51 -12.39
C GLN A 274 -11.44 22.47 -13.41
N LEU A 275 -11.74 22.38 -14.71
CA LEU A 275 -10.70 22.45 -15.75
C LEU A 275 -9.92 23.76 -15.68
N GLU A 276 -10.59 24.90 -15.54
CA GLU A 276 -9.93 26.19 -15.38
C GLU A 276 -8.99 26.20 -14.17
N TYR A 277 -9.45 25.68 -13.02
CA TYR A 277 -8.62 25.55 -11.83
C TYR A 277 -7.36 24.70 -12.08
N TYR A 278 -7.52 23.50 -12.66
CA TYR A 278 -6.38 22.61 -12.96
C TYR A 278 -5.41 23.24 -13.97
N LYS A 279 -5.91 24.01 -14.93
CA LYS A 279 -5.08 24.75 -15.89
C LYS A 279 -4.21 25.78 -15.16
N ASN A 280 -4.80 26.51 -14.22
CA ASN A 280 -4.11 27.57 -13.46
C ASN A 280 -3.01 27.02 -12.54
N ILE A 281 -3.19 25.82 -11.97
CA ILE A 281 -2.18 25.22 -11.09
C ILE A 281 -1.16 24.32 -11.82
N SER A 282 -1.41 23.97 -13.09
CA SER A 282 -0.60 23.01 -13.86
C SER A 282 0.91 23.32 -13.87
N ASN A 283 1.27 24.59 -14.06
CA ASN A 283 2.65 25.05 -14.06
C ASN A 283 3.33 24.93 -12.68
N ARG A 284 2.60 25.23 -11.60
CA ARG A 284 3.11 25.10 -10.22
C ARG A 284 3.33 23.64 -9.87
N VAL A 285 2.34 22.78 -10.15
CA VAL A 285 2.42 21.33 -9.92
C VAL A 285 3.51 20.70 -10.79
N GLY A 286 3.69 21.17 -12.03
CA GLY A 286 4.74 20.71 -12.93
C GLY A 286 6.16 20.86 -12.35
N LYS A 287 6.43 21.93 -11.60
CA LYS A 287 7.73 22.14 -10.92
C LYS A 287 7.99 21.15 -9.79
N LEU A 288 6.94 20.61 -9.19
CA LEU A 288 7.02 19.57 -8.14
C LEU A 288 7.10 18.16 -8.74
N THR A 289 6.70 17.99 -10.00
CA THR A 289 6.45 16.68 -10.61
C THR A 289 7.74 16.08 -11.17
N ILE A 290 8.05 14.84 -10.79
CA ILE A 290 9.22 14.09 -11.28
C ILE A 290 8.89 12.62 -11.50
N ASP A 291 9.78 11.89 -12.19
CA ASP A 291 9.82 10.43 -12.10
C ASP A 291 10.38 10.01 -10.73
N THR A 292 9.48 9.73 -9.78
CA THR A 292 9.88 9.35 -8.42
C THR A 292 10.52 7.95 -8.35
N ILE A 293 10.28 7.08 -9.34
CA ILE A 293 10.85 5.74 -9.37
C ILE A 293 12.35 5.87 -9.67
N GLU A 294 12.70 6.62 -10.71
CA GLU A 294 14.08 6.93 -11.05
C GLU A 294 14.78 7.66 -9.89
N TYR A 295 14.16 8.72 -9.38
CA TYR A 295 14.69 9.51 -8.26
C TYR A 295 14.99 8.66 -7.01
N THR A 296 14.05 7.83 -6.58
CA THR A 296 14.21 7.02 -5.35
C THR A 296 15.30 5.96 -5.54
N ASN A 297 15.36 5.33 -6.72
CA ASN A 297 16.38 4.34 -7.01
C ASN A 297 17.79 4.97 -7.11
N GLN A 298 17.89 6.18 -7.68
CA GLN A 298 19.14 6.94 -7.75
C GLN A 298 19.59 7.40 -6.36
N ALA A 299 18.69 7.97 -5.55
CA ALA A 299 18.99 8.36 -4.18
C ALA A 299 19.53 7.16 -3.37
N TYR A 300 18.90 6.00 -3.48
CA TYR A 300 19.40 4.78 -2.86
C TYR A 300 20.80 4.38 -3.37
N ALA A 301 21.03 4.45 -4.69
CA ALA A 301 22.34 4.16 -5.28
C ALA A 301 23.44 5.11 -4.78
N ASP A 302 23.09 6.37 -4.55
CA ASP A 302 23.96 7.43 -4.03
C ASP A 302 24.23 7.32 -2.51
N GLY A 303 23.80 6.24 -1.86
CA GLY A 303 24.06 6.01 -0.44
C GLY A 303 23.05 6.68 0.51
N LYS A 304 21.95 7.25 -0.02
CA LYS A 304 20.97 8.00 0.80
C LYS A 304 20.13 7.09 1.69
N LYS A 305 19.78 7.60 2.86
CA LYS A 305 18.83 6.98 3.78
C LYS A 305 17.43 7.46 3.45
N ILE A 306 16.51 6.52 3.20
CA ILE A 306 15.13 6.77 2.83
C ILE A 306 14.20 6.25 3.93
N LEU A 307 13.38 7.13 4.50
CA LEU A 307 12.33 6.78 5.46
C LEU A 307 10.99 6.80 4.75
N VAL A 308 10.24 5.71 4.88
CA VAL A 308 8.90 5.60 4.33
C VAL A 308 7.88 5.71 5.45
N GLU A 309 7.03 6.73 5.35
CA GLU A 309 5.89 6.97 6.22
C GLU A 309 4.69 6.18 5.68
N GLY A 310 4.28 5.14 6.41
CA GLY A 310 3.04 4.42 6.12
C GLY A 310 1.81 5.28 6.42
N ALA A 311 0.88 5.34 5.46
CA ALA A 311 -0.45 5.88 5.69
C ALA A 311 -1.32 4.84 6.41
N ASN A 312 -2.35 5.29 7.15
CA ASN A 312 -3.31 4.41 7.85
C ASN A 312 -2.59 3.30 8.67
N ALA A 313 -3.11 2.08 8.70
CA ALA A 313 -2.53 0.97 9.44
C ALA A 313 -2.96 -0.38 8.87
N THR A 314 -2.25 -1.44 9.24
CA THR A 314 -2.36 -2.79 8.66
C THR A 314 -3.78 -3.36 8.75
N MET A 315 -4.53 -3.12 9.83
CA MET A 315 -5.91 -3.62 9.95
C MET A 315 -6.94 -2.85 9.11
N LEU A 316 -6.51 -1.74 8.48
CA LEU A 316 -7.25 -1.02 7.46
C LEU A 316 -6.78 -1.38 6.04
N ASP A 317 -5.93 -2.38 5.86
CA ASP A 317 -5.46 -2.79 4.54
C ASP A 317 -6.59 -3.41 3.70
N ILE A 318 -6.65 -3.04 2.41
CA ILE A 318 -7.69 -3.52 1.51
C ILE A 318 -7.71 -5.05 1.37
N ASP A 319 -6.55 -5.70 1.50
CA ASP A 319 -6.40 -7.15 1.37
C ASP A 319 -6.34 -7.85 2.73
N PHE A 320 -5.66 -7.25 3.71
CA PHE A 320 -5.34 -7.91 4.99
C PHE A 320 -6.14 -7.38 6.19
N GLY A 321 -6.88 -6.30 6.03
CA GLY A 321 -7.64 -5.65 7.09
C GLY A 321 -9.01 -6.28 7.35
N THR A 322 -9.81 -5.60 8.18
CA THR A 322 -11.19 -6.02 8.50
C THR A 322 -12.18 -5.68 7.38
N TYR A 323 -11.99 -6.25 6.19
CA TYR A 323 -12.84 -6.00 5.02
C TYR A 323 -14.33 -6.27 5.33
N PRO A 324 -15.28 -5.41 4.88
CA PRO A 324 -15.11 -4.25 3.99
C PRO A 324 -14.72 -2.94 4.68
N TYR A 325 -14.51 -2.96 6.01
CA TYR A 325 -14.24 -1.77 6.81
C TYR A 325 -12.74 -1.42 6.83
N VAL A 326 -12.25 -1.05 5.66
CA VAL A 326 -10.82 -0.85 5.34
C VAL A 326 -10.66 0.39 4.44
N THR A 327 -9.43 0.87 4.27
CA THR A 327 -9.12 1.84 3.21
C THR A 327 -8.99 1.14 1.87
N SER A 328 -9.01 1.89 0.76
CA SER A 328 -8.86 1.36 -0.60
C SER A 328 -7.40 1.23 -1.05
N SER A 329 -6.46 1.19 -0.10
CA SER A 329 -5.01 1.10 -0.33
C SER A 329 -4.38 0.03 0.56
N ASN A 330 -3.09 -0.22 0.36
CA ASN A 330 -2.31 -1.17 1.15
C ASN A 330 -1.40 -0.44 2.17
N PRO A 331 -1.85 -0.10 3.39
CA PRO A 331 -1.03 0.39 4.50
C PRO A 331 -0.11 -0.68 5.12
N SER A 332 0.32 -1.66 4.32
CA SER A 332 1.29 -2.70 4.65
C SER A 332 2.61 -2.48 3.90
N VAL A 333 3.65 -3.23 4.27
CA VAL A 333 5.00 -3.09 3.70
C VAL A 333 5.04 -3.28 2.17
N GLY A 334 4.10 -4.03 1.60
CA GLY A 334 4.01 -4.27 0.16
C GLY A 334 3.85 -2.98 -0.66
N SER A 335 3.17 -1.96 -0.10
CA SER A 335 2.98 -0.69 -0.79
C SER A 335 4.25 0.12 -0.95
N VAL A 336 5.27 -0.13 -0.15
CA VAL A 336 6.58 0.52 -0.32
C VAL A 336 7.19 0.13 -1.65
N LEU A 337 7.08 -1.14 -2.02
CA LEU A 337 7.61 -1.68 -3.26
C LEU A 337 6.86 -1.12 -4.46
N THR A 338 5.52 -1.19 -4.42
CA THR A 338 4.66 -0.78 -5.55
C THR A 338 4.48 0.73 -5.65
N GLY A 339 4.62 1.45 -4.54
CA GLY A 339 4.43 2.90 -4.44
C GLY A 339 5.69 3.75 -4.64
N LEU A 340 6.89 3.14 -4.61
CA LEU A 340 8.16 3.78 -4.97
C LEU A 340 8.89 3.11 -6.14
N GLY A 341 8.46 1.92 -6.56
CA GLY A 341 9.17 1.15 -7.59
C GLY A 341 10.55 0.69 -7.12
N VAL A 342 10.65 0.19 -5.89
CA VAL A 342 11.92 -0.28 -5.30
C VAL A 342 11.93 -1.79 -5.11
N SER A 343 13.12 -2.39 -5.21
CA SER A 343 13.30 -3.83 -4.99
C SER A 343 13.12 -4.19 -3.50
N PRO A 344 12.50 -5.34 -3.18
CA PRO A 344 12.40 -5.85 -1.80
C PRO A 344 13.75 -5.91 -1.08
N ASN A 345 14.84 -6.21 -1.81
CA ASN A 345 16.18 -6.34 -1.26
C ASN A 345 16.78 -5.01 -0.75
N LYS A 346 16.12 -3.87 -1.01
CA LYS A 346 16.52 -2.53 -0.53
C LYS A 346 15.92 -2.18 0.84
N LEU A 347 14.90 -2.92 1.29
CA LEU A 347 14.32 -2.74 2.61
C LEU A 347 15.30 -3.23 3.69
N ARG A 348 15.38 -2.49 4.80
CA ARG A 348 16.25 -2.81 5.94
C ARG A 348 15.46 -2.85 7.24
N GLY A 349 14.96 -1.71 7.71
CA GLY A 349 14.14 -1.59 8.92
C GLY A 349 12.65 -1.55 8.61
N ILE A 350 11.85 -2.34 9.31
CA ILE A 350 10.38 -2.28 9.27
C ILE A 350 9.90 -2.09 10.70
N TYR A 351 9.45 -0.89 11.03
CA TYR A 351 8.99 -0.51 12.36
C TYR A 351 7.47 -0.57 12.42
N GLY A 352 6.93 -1.52 13.18
CA GLY A 352 5.50 -1.58 13.49
C GLY A 352 5.18 -0.72 14.72
N THR A 353 4.33 0.29 14.54
CA THR A 353 3.86 1.14 15.64
C THR A 353 2.59 0.54 16.23
N VAL A 354 2.61 0.29 17.52
CA VAL A 354 1.50 -0.29 18.29
C VAL A 354 1.20 0.64 19.47
N LYS A 355 -0.07 0.96 19.67
CA LYS A 355 -0.56 1.68 20.85
C LYS A 355 -0.82 0.68 21.98
N ALA A 356 -0.63 1.11 23.23
CA ALA A 356 -0.79 0.26 24.41
C ALA A 356 -2.22 -0.32 24.59
N TYR A 357 -3.19 0.27 23.91
CA TYR A 357 -4.57 -0.20 23.74
C TYR A 357 -4.99 0.02 22.29
N CYS A 358 -6.02 -0.68 21.83
CA CYS A 358 -6.53 -0.52 20.48
C CYS A 358 -7.54 0.63 20.41
N THR A 359 -7.55 1.34 19.28
CA THR A 359 -8.61 2.30 18.92
C THR A 359 -9.02 2.07 17.47
N ARG A 360 -10.24 2.49 17.12
CA ARG A 360 -10.80 2.38 15.79
C ARG A 360 -11.65 3.61 15.52
N VAL A 361 -11.49 4.19 14.33
CA VAL A 361 -12.37 5.24 13.81
C VAL A 361 -13.13 4.65 12.62
N GLY A 362 -14.45 4.82 12.62
CA GLY A 362 -15.34 4.23 11.62
C GLY A 362 -15.97 2.92 12.08
N GLU A 363 -16.90 2.42 11.28
CA GLU A 363 -17.70 1.24 11.57
C GLU A 363 -16.87 -0.05 11.47
N GLY A 364 -17.40 -1.16 11.98
CA GLY A 364 -16.88 -2.50 11.77
C GLY A 364 -16.45 -3.22 13.04
N PRO A 365 -16.10 -4.53 12.96
CA PRO A 365 -15.87 -5.34 14.14
C PRO A 365 -14.70 -4.83 14.99
N PHE A 366 -14.92 -4.72 16.31
CA PHE A 366 -13.87 -4.37 17.24
C PHE A 366 -13.89 -5.30 18.47
N PRO A 367 -13.15 -6.42 18.44
CA PRO A 367 -13.28 -7.48 19.45
C PRO A 367 -12.97 -7.06 20.90
N THR A 368 -12.14 -6.03 21.09
CA THR A 368 -11.76 -5.51 22.40
C THR A 368 -12.39 -4.15 22.68
N GLU A 369 -13.51 -3.81 22.03
CA GLU A 369 -14.24 -2.58 22.30
C GLU A 369 -14.71 -2.54 23.76
N LEU A 370 -14.52 -1.39 24.40
CA LEU A 370 -14.92 -1.13 25.78
C LEU A 370 -15.93 0.00 25.79
N GLU A 371 -16.92 -0.11 26.68
CA GLU A 371 -17.91 0.95 26.89
C GLU A 371 -17.21 2.28 27.21
N MET A 372 -17.40 3.28 26.36
CA MET A 372 -16.74 4.58 26.46
C MET A 372 -17.68 5.74 26.78
N SER A 373 -19.00 5.53 26.70
CA SER A 373 -20.02 6.57 26.90
C SER A 373 -20.38 6.81 28.36
N VAL A 374 -20.00 5.89 29.25
CA VAL A 374 -20.32 5.93 30.68
C VAL A 374 -19.08 6.36 31.47
N GLU A 375 -19.16 7.48 32.18
CA GLU A 375 -18.09 7.96 33.05
C GLU A 375 -17.73 6.91 34.12
N GLY A 376 -16.42 6.71 34.36
CA GLY A 376 -15.90 5.75 35.33
C GLY A 376 -15.60 4.34 34.78
N THR A 377 -15.93 4.05 33.51
CA THR A 377 -15.49 2.81 32.86
C THR A 377 -14.03 2.90 32.39
N VAL A 378 -13.42 1.74 32.11
CA VAL A 378 -12.07 1.68 31.52
C VAL A 378 -12.05 2.31 30.12
N GLY A 379 -13.09 2.08 29.30
CA GLY A 379 -13.19 2.66 27.96
C GLY A 379 -13.25 4.20 27.99
N HIS A 380 -14.03 4.76 28.91
CA HIS A 380 -14.11 6.21 29.11
C HIS A 380 -12.74 6.77 29.54
N HIS A 381 -12.08 6.13 30.51
CA HIS A 381 -10.74 6.55 30.96
C HIS A 381 -9.72 6.56 29.81
N LEU A 382 -9.65 5.49 29.01
CA LEU A 382 -8.73 5.39 27.88
C LEU A 382 -9.02 6.46 26.82
N SER A 383 -10.30 6.69 26.49
CA SER A 383 -10.70 7.71 25.52
C SER A 383 -10.36 9.13 25.99
N SER A 384 -10.68 9.47 27.24
CA SER A 384 -10.45 10.81 27.78
C SER A 384 -8.97 11.12 28.00
N VAL A 385 -8.20 10.17 28.58
CA VAL A 385 -6.76 10.37 28.86
C VAL A 385 -5.93 10.27 27.58
N GLY A 386 -6.31 9.39 26.66
CA GLY A 386 -5.70 9.27 25.34
C GLY A 386 -5.97 10.47 24.42
N ALA A 387 -7.02 11.25 24.73
CA ALA A 387 -7.58 12.27 23.86
C ALA A 387 -8.01 11.69 22.50
N GLU A 388 -8.72 10.57 22.54
CA GLU A 388 -9.16 9.75 21.40
C GLU A 388 -10.35 10.38 20.66
N TYR A 389 -10.16 11.62 20.19
CA TYR A 389 -11.17 12.40 19.46
C TYR A 389 -10.61 12.82 18.10
N GLY A 390 -11.45 12.83 17.08
CA GLY A 390 -11.03 13.19 15.73
C GLY A 390 -10.54 14.63 15.67
N THR A 391 -9.35 14.87 15.09
CA THR A 391 -8.77 16.23 15.01
C THR A 391 -9.58 17.23 14.17
N THR A 392 -10.55 16.72 13.39
CA THR A 392 -11.36 17.50 12.46
C THR A 392 -12.83 17.52 12.87
N THR A 393 -13.36 16.42 13.40
CA THR A 393 -14.79 16.27 13.73
C THR A 393 -15.11 16.41 15.22
N GLY A 394 -14.09 16.40 16.08
CA GLY A 394 -14.27 15.95 17.46
C GLY A 394 -14.50 14.45 17.50
#